data_AF-A0A6B1GAG5-F1
#
_entry.id   AF-A0A6B1GAG5-F1
#
_cell.length_a   1.000
_cell.length_b   1.000
_cell.length_c   1.000
_cell.angle_alpha   90.00
_cell.angle_beta   90.00
_cell.angle_gamma   90.00
#
_symmetry.space_group_name_H-M   'P 1'
#
loop_
_entity.id
_entity.type
_entity.pdbx_description
1 polymer ?
#
loop_
_entity_poly.entity_id
_entity_poly.type
_entity_poly.pdbx_seq_one_letter_code
_entity_poly.pdbx_strand_id
1 'polypeptide(L)'
;MLELVIDNTDSTAALTNEGWRARGRCRDLVGTLTPLFFSENFYEIARAKAICAACPVVSECFDAAKARHEPWGVWGGELFENGRVCRDKRPRGRPPRSGHPQFVIEEVPLPPDLARA
;
A
#
# COMPACT_ATOMS: atom_id res chain seq x y z
N MET A 1 -14.92 -43.68 18.70
CA MET A 1 -13.55 -43.35 18.25
C MET A 1 -13.66 -42.88 16.80
N LEU A 2 -14.26 -41.70 16.61
CA LEU A 2 -14.14 -40.91 15.39
C LEU A 2 -13.51 -39.62 15.91
N GLU A 3 -12.23 -39.41 15.60
CA GLU A 3 -11.60 -38.13 15.89
C GLU A 3 -12.22 -37.09 14.97
N LEU A 4 -12.93 -36.13 15.58
CA LEU A 4 -13.16 -34.84 14.97
C LEU A 4 -11.79 -34.16 14.87
N VAL A 5 -11.10 -34.34 13.74
CA VAL A 5 -10.13 -33.34 13.30
C VAL A 5 -10.95 -32.12 12.90
N ILE A 6 -11.17 -31.23 13.85
CA ILE A 6 -11.58 -29.87 13.54
C ILE A 6 -10.34 -29.26 12.87
N ASP A 7 -10.36 -29.15 11.55
CA ASP A 7 -9.43 -28.32 10.82
C ASP A 7 -9.62 -26.87 11.31
N ASN A 8 -8.91 -26.51 12.39
CA ASN A 8 -8.92 -25.20 13.03
C ASN A 8 -8.16 -24.15 12.20
N THR A 9 -8.31 -24.22 10.88
CA THR A 9 -7.76 -23.27 9.91
C THR A 9 -8.85 -22.49 9.20
N ASP A 10 -10.10 -22.47 9.69
CA ASP A 10 -11.13 -21.65 9.04
C ASP A 10 -12.36 -21.30 9.92
N SER A 11 -12.19 -20.57 11.03
CA SER A 11 -13.36 -20.14 11.84
C SER A 11 -13.31 -18.73 12.47
N THR A 12 -12.29 -17.91 12.19
CA THR A 12 -12.21 -16.50 12.67
C THR A 12 -11.99 -15.46 11.57
N ALA A 13 -12.10 -15.83 10.29
CA ALA A 13 -12.08 -14.86 9.17
C ALA A 13 -13.39 -14.06 9.01
N ALA A 14 -14.47 -14.47 9.67
CA ALA A 14 -15.85 -14.11 9.31
C ALA A 14 -16.52 -12.96 10.12
N LEU A 15 -15.84 -12.29 11.05
CA LEU A 15 -16.32 -11.05 11.71
C LEU A 15 -15.47 -9.86 11.25
N THR A 16 -15.86 -9.30 10.11
CA THR A 16 -15.00 -8.67 9.10
C THR A 16 -14.42 -7.30 9.44
N ASN A 17 -13.10 -7.16 9.29
CA ASN A 17 -12.49 -6.27 8.28
C ASN A 17 -11.06 -6.78 8.01
N GLU A 18 -10.93 -7.75 7.09
CA GLU A 18 -9.69 -8.13 6.41
C GLU A 18 -8.42 -8.02 7.29
N GLY A 19 -8.12 -9.05 8.10
CA GLY A 19 -7.06 -9.00 9.11
C GLY A 19 -5.67 -8.57 8.59
N TRP A 20 -5.43 -8.65 7.28
CA TRP A 20 -4.25 -8.05 6.64
C TRP A 20 -4.20 -6.52 6.75
N ARG A 21 -5.35 -5.81 6.67
CA ARG A 21 -5.43 -4.34 6.85
C ARG A 21 -4.89 -3.90 8.19
N ALA A 22 -5.08 -4.74 9.21
CA ALA A 22 -4.61 -4.43 10.55
C ALA A 22 -3.08 -4.41 10.67
N ARG A 23 -2.38 -5.13 9.78
CA ARG A 23 -0.91 -5.25 9.72
C ARG A 23 -0.25 -4.29 8.70
N GLY A 24 -1.04 -3.47 8.01
CA GLY A 24 -0.51 -2.53 7.01
C GLY A 24 0.36 -1.45 7.64
N ARG A 25 1.58 -1.22 7.12
CA ARG A 25 2.46 -0.11 7.58
C ARG A 25 1.84 1.28 7.39
N CYS A 26 0.92 1.42 6.43
CA CYS A 26 0.18 2.65 6.21
C CYS A 26 -0.88 2.94 7.30
N ARG A 27 -1.18 1.97 8.16
CA ARG A 27 -2.15 2.11 9.26
C ARG A 27 -1.47 2.80 10.45
N ASP A 28 -1.76 4.08 10.63
CA ASP A 28 -1.26 4.90 11.73
C ASP A 28 -2.30 5.13 12.84
N LEU A 29 -3.46 4.46 12.77
CA LEU A 29 -4.61 4.52 13.69
C LEU A 29 -5.35 5.86 13.77
N VAL A 30 -4.68 6.97 13.45
CA VAL A 30 -5.23 8.33 13.51
C VAL A 30 -5.60 8.86 12.11
N GLY A 31 -5.07 8.26 11.04
CA GLY A 31 -5.34 8.65 9.66
C GLY A 31 -4.48 9.82 9.16
N THR A 32 -3.45 10.22 9.89
CA THR A 32 -2.48 11.25 9.49
C THR A 32 -1.72 10.92 8.22
N LEU A 33 -1.53 9.63 7.90
CA LEU A 33 -0.89 9.19 6.66
C LEU A 33 -1.85 9.17 5.46
N THR A 34 -3.17 9.27 5.67
CA THR A 34 -4.16 9.18 4.59
C THR A 34 -3.87 10.12 3.41
N PRO A 35 -3.58 11.42 3.61
CA PRO A 35 -3.32 12.34 2.51
C PRO A 35 -2.11 11.92 1.65
N LEU A 36 -1.11 11.26 2.25
CA LEU A 36 0.08 10.81 1.54
C LEU A 36 -0.24 9.71 0.52
N PHE A 37 -1.05 8.71 0.90
CA PHE A 37 -1.40 7.57 0.04
C PHE A 37 -2.39 7.95 -1.08
N PHE A 38 -3.07 9.08 -0.96
CA PHE A 38 -4.01 9.60 -1.97
C PHE A 38 -3.52 10.91 -2.63
N SER A 39 -2.24 11.22 -2.50
CA SER A 39 -1.66 12.44 -3.05
C SER A 39 -1.58 12.43 -4.58
N GLU A 40 -1.67 13.62 -5.18
CA GLU A 40 -1.36 13.86 -6.59
C GLU A 40 0.10 14.30 -6.82
N ASN A 41 0.88 14.55 -5.76
CA ASN A 41 2.26 15.00 -5.86
C ASN A 41 3.21 13.81 -6.10
N PHE A 42 4.07 13.89 -7.13
CA PHE A 42 4.98 12.81 -7.49
C PHE A 42 5.93 12.37 -6.36
N TYR A 43 6.41 13.32 -5.53
CA TYR A 43 7.28 13.02 -4.39
C TYR A 43 6.53 12.29 -3.28
N GLU A 44 5.29 12.66 -3.03
CA GLU A 44 4.44 12.01 -2.03
C GLU A 44 3.99 10.62 -2.48
N ILE A 45 3.69 10.45 -3.76
CA ILE A 45 3.43 9.13 -4.37
C ILE A 45 4.66 8.23 -4.22
N ALA A 46 5.86 8.72 -4.55
CA ALA A 46 7.10 7.97 -4.38
C ALA A 46 7.32 7.56 -2.92
N ARG A 47 7.05 8.45 -1.97
CA ARG A 47 7.15 8.18 -0.53
C ARG A 47 6.12 7.14 -0.07
N ALA A 48 4.88 7.24 -0.54
CA ALA A 48 3.84 6.25 -0.25
C ALA A 48 4.23 4.86 -0.79
N LYS A 49 4.78 4.79 -2.01
CA LYS A 49 5.31 3.54 -2.59
C LYS A 49 6.44 2.95 -1.75
N ALA A 50 7.36 3.79 -1.26
CA ALA A 50 8.44 3.36 -0.36
C ALA A 50 7.90 2.69 0.92
N ILE A 51 6.91 3.32 1.56
CA ILE A 51 6.25 2.77 2.76
C ILE A 51 5.55 1.45 2.47
N CYS A 52 4.84 1.38 1.33
CA CYS A 52 4.20 0.15 0.90
C CYS A 52 5.21 -0.96 0.60
N ALA A 53 6.36 -0.67 -0.01
CA ALA A 53 7.34 -1.69 -0.40
C ALA A 53 7.89 -2.49 0.80
N ALA A 54 7.98 -1.86 1.97
CA ALA A 54 8.42 -2.50 3.22
C ALA A 54 7.27 -3.18 4.01
N CYS A 55 6.04 -3.20 3.48
CA CYS A 55 4.85 -3.65 4.20
C CYS A 55 4.68 -5.19 4.14
N PRO A 56 4.28 -5.87 5.24
CA PRO A 56 4.12 -7.33 5.25
C PRO A 56 2.86 -7.85 4.55
N VAL A 57 2.00 -6.95 4.03
CA VAL A 57 0.70 -7.29 3.42
C VAL A 57 0.55 -6.72 2.02
N VAL A 58 1.67 -6.58 1.29
CA VAL A 58 1.70 -5.98 -0.05
C VAL A 58 0.76 -6.74 -0.99
N SER A 59 0.86 -8.06 -1.05
CA SER A 59 0.10 -8.89 -1.98
C SER A 59 -1.39 -8.84 -1.67
N GLU A 60 -1.79 -9.05 -0.42
CA GLU A 60 -3.21 -9.00 -0.03
C GLU A 60 -3.82 -7.62 -0.28
N CYS A 61 -3.06 -6.55 0.01
CA CYS A 61 -3.48 -5.18 -0.24
C CYS A 61 -3.68 -4.89 -1.73
N PHE A 62 -2.71 -5.31 -2.56
CA PHE A 62 -2.77 -5.13 -4.01
C PHE A 62 -3.95 -5.87 -4.63
N ASP A 63 -4.12 -7.16 -4.30
CA ASP A 63 -5.20 -7.97 -4.85
C ASP A 63 -6.57 -7.45 -4.42
N ALA A 64 -6.70 -6.99 -3.17
CA ALA A 64 -7.93 -6.40 -2.69
C ALA A 64 -8.25 -5.07 -3.41
N ALA A 65 -7.25 -4.20 -3.62
CA ALA A 65 -7.44 -2.95 -4.38
C ALA A 65 -7.84 -3.22 -5.83
N LYS A 66 -7.22 -4.22 -6.46
CA LYS A 66 -7.54 -4.65 -7.83
C LYS A 66 -8.96 -5.19 -7.92
N ALA A 67 -9.39 -6.03 -6.97
CA ALA A 67 -10.74 -6.59 -6.92
C ALA A 67 -11.82 -5.51 -6.75
N ARG A 68 -11.52 -4.43 -6.02
CA ARG A 68 -12.44 -3.29 -5.83
C ARG A 68 -12.40 -2.27 -6.98
N HIS A 69 -11.52 -2.43 -7.96
CA HIS A 69 -11.25 -1.42 -8.98
C HIS A 69 -10.97 -0.05 -8.36
N GLU A 70 -10.13 -0.03 -7.33
CA GLU A 70 -9.85 1.17 -6.56
C GLU A 70 -9.45 2.32 -7.49
N PRO A 71 -10.17 3.46 -7.47
CA PRO A 71 -10.08 4.43 -8.54
C PRO A 71 -8.80 5.27 -8.47
N TRP A 72 -8.20 5.45 -7.29
CA TRP A 72 -6.97 6.24 -7.11
C TRP A 72 -6.16 5.84 -5.87
N GLY A 73 -4.91 6.29 -5.83
CA GLY A 73 -4.02 6.18 -4.66
C GLY A 73 -2.99 5.07 -4.77
N VAL A 74 -2.11 4.97 -3.78
CA VAL A 74 -1.07 3.93 -3.70
C VAL A 74 -1.57 2.75 -2.87
N TRP A 75 -1.56 1.57 -3.47
CA TRP A 75 -2.03 0.32 -2.89
C TRP A 75 -1.06 -0.80 -3.21
N GLY A 76 -0.62 -1.54 -2.20
CA GLY A 76 0.33 -2.65 -2.39
C GLY A 76 1.60 -2.26 -3.16
N GLY A 77 2.08 -1.04 -2.99
CA GLY A 77 3.29 -0.53 -3.66
C GLY A 77 3.05 0.06 -5.06
N GLU A 78 1.83 -0.04 -5.57
CA GLU A 78 1.48 0.42 -6.92
C GLU A 78 0.54 1.61 -6.89
N LEU A 79 0.69 2.51 -7.86
CA LEU A 79 -0.23 3.63 -8.02
C LEU A 79 -1.43 3.20 -8.86
N PHE A 80 -2.63 3.49 -8.39
CA PHE A 80 -3.86 3.34 -9.13
C PHE A 80 -4.32 4.70 -9.68
N GLU A 81 -4.78 4.68 -10.93
CA GLU A 81 -5.46 5.81 -11.57
C GLU A 81 -6.56 5.28 -12.49
N ASN A 82 -7.80 5.72 -12.27
CA ASN A 82 -8.99 5.25 -12.97
C ASN A 82 -9.14 3.73 -12.94
N GLY A 83 -8.88 3.12 -11.77
CA GLY A 83 -9.00 1.67 -11.56
C GLY A 83 -7.91 0.82 -12.22
N ARG A 84 -6.85 1.45 -12.73
CA ARG A 84 -5.73 0.78 -13.40
C ARG A 84 -4.42 1.08 -12.69
N VAL A 85 -3.53 0.09 -12.69
CA VAL A 85 -2.16 0.27 -12.21
C VAL A 85 -1.40 1.16 -13.19
N CYS A 86 -0.79 2.22 -12.67
CA CYS A 86 0.02 3.17 -13.39
C CYS A 86 1.41 3.25 -12.77
N ARG A 87 2.44 3.27 -13.63
CA ARG A 87 3.82 3.42 -13.17
C ARG A 87 4.05 4.77 -12.50
N ASP A 88 3.57 5.83 -13.14
CA ASP A 88 3.67 7.20 -12.63
C ASP A 88 2.40 7.98 -12.98
N LYS A 89 2.08 8.97 -12.15
CA LYS A 89 1.03 9.93 -12.45
C LYS A 89 1.46 10.78 -13.64
N ARG A 90 0.55 11.07 -14.57
CA ARG A 90 0.82 11.99 -15.67
C ARG A 90 0.47 13.41 -15.25
N PRO A 91 1.39 14.39 -15.34
CA PRO A 91 1.06 15.79 -15.08
C PRO A 91 -0.03 16.27 -16.03
N ARG A 92 -0.85 17.21 -15.57
CA ARG A 92 -1.84 17.89 -16.43
C ARG A 92 -1.11 18.67 -17.53
N GLY A 93 -1.69 18.70 -18.72
CA GLY A 93 -1.18 19.45 -19.87
C GLY A 93 -0.68 18.60 -21.03
N ARG A 94 0.04 19.25 -21.94
CA ARG A 94 0.58 18.61 -23.15
C ARG A 94 1.52 17.47 -22.74
N PRO A 95 1.38 16.26 -23.32
CA PRO A 95 2.31 15.18 -23.03
C PRO A 95 3.75 15.63 -23.34
N PRO A 96 4.70 15.37 -22.43
CA PRO A 96 6.09 15.72 -22.65
C PRO A 96 6.67 14.89 -23.79
N ARG A 97 7.70 15.41 -24.47
CA ARG A 97 8.40 14.70 -25.56
C ARG A 97 9.11 13.43 -25.04
N SER A 98 9.55 13.46 -23.79
CA SER A 98 10.17 12.34 -23.07
C SER A 98 9.36 12.03 -21.81
N GLY A 99 9.34 10.76 -21.39
CA GLY A 99 8.73 10.39 -20.10
C GLY A 99 9.42 11.08 -18.92
N HIS A 100 8.69 11.23 -17.81
CA HIS A 100 9.30 11.66 -16.56
C HIS A 100 10.03 10.47 -15.93
N PRO A 101 11.25 10.66 -15.41
CA PRO A 101 11.89 9.63 -14.61
C PRO A 101 11.06 9.37 -13.35
N GLN A 102 10.99 8.12 -12.93
CA GLN A 102 10.32 7.75 -11.68
C GLN A 102 11.10 8.38 -10.53
N PHE A 103 10.39 9.06 -9.63
CA PHE A 103 10.97 9.42 -8.34
C PHE A 103 10.95 8.16 -7.47
N VAL A 104 12.12 7.64 -7.16
CA VAL A 104 12.29 6.50 -6.25
C VAL A 104 12.79 7.05 -4.93
N ILE A 105 12.05 6.81 -3.86
CA ILE A 105 12.45 7.14 -2.49
C ILE A 105 12.72 5.81 -1.78
N GLU A 106 13.92 5.66 -1.24
CA GLU A 106 14.25 4.55 -0.36
C GLU A 106 13.96 4.96 1.09
N GLU A 107 13.36 4.07 1.88
CA GLU A 107 13.22 4.31 3.32
C GLU A 107 14.61 4.30 3.97
N VAL A 108 14.99 5.42 4.59
CA VAL A 108 16.23 5.48 5.36
C VAL A 108 15.99 4.84 6.72
N PRO A 109 16.76 3.80 7.10
CA PRO A 109 16.63 3.19 8.41
C PRO A 109 17.02 4.18 9.51
N LEU A 110 16.34 4.10 10.66
CA LEU A 110 16.70 4.88 11.83
C LEU A 110 18.16 4.58 12.23
N PRO A 111 18.99 5.61 12.47
CA PRO A 111 20.34 5.42 12.97
C PRO A 111 20.37 4.54 14.24
N PRO A 112 21.35 3.62 14.39
CA PRO A 112 21.38 2.67 15.51
C PRO A 112 21.43 3.31 16.89
N ASP A 113 22.02 4.50 16.98
CA ASP A 113 22.07 5.35 18.17
C ASP A 113 20.70 5.90 18.56
N LEU A 114 19.80 6.13 17.59
CA LEU A 114 18.44 6.58 17.84
C LEU A 114 17.42 5.44 17.97
N ALA A 115 17.74 4.23 17.47
CA ALA A 115 16.83 3.08 17.48
C ALA A 115 16.75 2.34 18.83
N ARG A 116 17.58 2.72 19.82
CA ARG A 116 17.72 2.05 21.12
C ARG A 116 17.19 2.85 22.32
N ALA A 117 16.68 4.06 22.09
CA ALA A 117 16.10 4.93 23.13
C ALA A 117 14.61 4.63 23.30
#